data_AF-A0A2G8K6Y7-F1
#
_entry.id   AF-A0A2G8K6Y7-F1
#
_cell.length_a   1.000
_cell.length_b   1.000
_cell.length_c   1.000
_cell.angle_alpha   90.00
_cell.angle_beta   90.00
_cell.angle_gamma   90.00
#
_symmetry.space_group_name_H-M   'P 1'
#
loop_
_entity.id
_entity.type
_entity.pdbx_description
1 polymer ?
#
loop_
_entity_poly.entity_id
_entity_poly.type
_entity_poly.pdbx_seq_one_letter_code
_entity_poly.pdbx_strand_id
1 'polypeptide(L)'
;MWEFTDYGQRILIGCLLILISLSGVFGNALVIFSVYVSRKLRKAINVFVVNLAIADLVTCLGIVSNIIALLSRNGWPFANWICAVSATTLMTCLGVSLYTLGVISINRFVLITKTIEDYQKILALRETL
;
A
#
# COMPACT_ATOMS: atom_id res chain seq x y z
N MET A 1 14.69 -9.45 22.99
CA MET A 1 13.22 -9.34 23.04
C MET A 1 12.92 -7.88 22.77
N TRP A 2 12.30 -7.54 21.64
CA TRP A 2 12.01 -6.14 21.30
C TRP A 2 10.88 -5.63 22.20
N GLU A 3 11.21 -5.24 23.41
CA GLU A 3 10.30 -4.45 24.21
C GLU A 3 10.24 -3.07 23.57
N PHE A 4 9.07 -2.69 23.05
CA PHE A 4 8.75 -1.29 22.80
C PHE A 4 8.71 -0.60 24.17
N THR A 5 9.89 -0.26 24.68
CA THR A 5 10.15 0.32 26.01
C THR A 5 9.68 1.77 26.08
N ASP A 6 9.55 2.44 24.93
CA ASP A 6 9.11 3.82 24.84
C ASP A 6 7.66 3.96 24.35
N TYR A 7 6.81 4.57 25.16
CA TYR A 7 5.41 4.83 24.84
C TYR A 7 5.25 5.77 23.64
N GLY A 8 6.22 6.68 23.44
CA GLY A 8 6.23 7.60 22.31
C GLY A 8 6.36 6.88 20.97
N GLN A 9 7.17 5.83 20.91
CA GLN A 9 7.33 5.03 19.69
C GLN A 9 6.05 4.29 19.30
N ARG A 10 5.32 3.75 20.28
CA ARG A 10 4.03 3.07 20.02
C ARG A 10 2.99 4.03 19.44
N ILE A 11 2.93 5.25 19.99
CA ILE A 11 2.02 6.30 19.49
C ILE A 11 2.42 6.72 18.07
N LEU A 12 3.71 6.94 17.82
CA LEU A 12 4.21 7.30 16.49
C LEU A 12 3.85 6.23 15.43
N ILE A 13 4.10 4.96 15.75
CA ILE A 13 3.76 3.83 14.88
C ILE A 13 2.25 3.76 14.66
N GLY A 14 1.45 3.94 15.72
CA GLY A 14 -0.01 4.01 15.63
C GLY A 14 -0.49 5.11 14.68
N CYS A 15 0.04 6.32 14.81
CA CYS A 15 -0.30 7.45 13.93
C CYS A 15 0.05 7.17 12.45
N LEU A 16 1.22 6.61 12.18
CA LEU A 16 1.62 6.24 10.82
C LEU A 16 0.71 5.17 10.23
N LEU A 17 0.36 4.14 11.00
CA LEU A 17 -0.55 3.09 10.58
C LEU A 17 -1.95 3.63 10.26
N ILE A 18 -2.43 4.62 11.01
CA ILE A 18 -3.71 5.30 10.71
C ILE A 18 -3.63 6.04 9.37
N LEU A 19 -2.58 6.81 9.12
CA LEU A 19 -2.40 7.54 7.86
C LEU A 19 -2.33 6.59 6.64
N ILE A 20 -1.60 5.49 6.78
CA ILE A 20 -1.50 4.45 5.76
C ILE A 20 -2.87 3.79 5.54
N SER A 21 -3.59 3.46 6.61
CA SER A 21 -4.93 2.88 6.50
C SER A 21 -5.92 3.84 5.82
N LEU A 22 -5.88 5.13 6.13
CA LEU A 22 -6.78 6.12 5.51
C LEU A 22 -6.50 6.30 4.02
N SER A 23 -5.23 6.41 3.65
CA SER A 23 -4.82 6.51 2.25
C SER A 23 -5.17 5.23 1.46
N GLY A 24 -5.00 4.06 2.08
CA GLY A 24 -5.40 2.76 1.53
C GLY A 24 -6.90 2.64 1.30
N VAL A 25 -7.73 3.01 2.30
CA VAL A 25 -9.19 3.01 2.14
C VAL A 25 -9.63 3.96 1.04
N PHE A 26 -9.08 5.17 1.02
CA PHE A 26 -9.42 6.18 0.01
C PHE A 26 -9.04 5.72 -1.41
N GLY A 27 -7.81 5.24 -1.61
CA GLY A 27 -7.34 4.76 -2.90
C GLY A 27 -8.14 3.56 -3.42
N ASN A 28 -8.40 2.57 -2.56
CA ASN A 28 -9.13 1.36 -2.97
C ASN A 28 -10.62 1.63 -3.18
N ALA A 29 -11.23 2.55 -2.41
CA ALA A 29 -12.59 3.01 -2.67
C ALA A 29 -12.72 3.71 -4.03
N LEU A 30 -11.74 4.55 -4.40
CA LEU A 30 -11.69 5.19 -5.71
C LEU A 30 -11.53 4.18 -6.84
N VAL A 31 -10.74 3.13 -6.65
CA VAL A 31 -10.60 2.04 -7.63
C VAL A 31 -11.94 1.34 -7.86
N ILE A 32 -12.64 0.97 -6.79
CA ILE A 32 -13.99 0.35 -6.89
C ILE A 32 -14.97 1.31 -7.56
N PHE A 33 -14.96 2.58 -7.17
CA PHE A 33 -15.82 3.61 -7.76
C PHE A 33 -15.55 3.80 -9.26
N SER A 34 -14.28 3.86 -9.66
CA SER A 34 -13.88 3.99 -11.07
C SER A 34 -14.36 2.81 -11.92
N VAL A 35 -14.25 1.58 -11.41
CA VAL A 35 -14.77 0.38 -12.07
C VAL A 35 -16.30 0.39 -12.16
N TYR A 36 -16.98 0.90 -11.13
CA TYR A 36 -18.43 1.00 -11.10
C TYR A 36 -18.96 2.00 -12.16
N VAL A 37 -18.34 3.18 -12.22
CA VAL A 37 -18.71 4.28 -13.13
C VAL A 37 -18.42 3.90 -14.60
N SER A 38 -17.29 3.26 -14.89
CA SER A 38 -16.94 2.92 -16.26
C SER A 38 -17.51 1.56 -16.71
N ARG A 39 -18.58 1.59 -17.52
CA ARG A 39 -19.11 0.39 -18.20
C ARG A 39 -18.08 -0.31 -19.09
N LYS A 40 -17.11 0.43 -19.65
CA LYS A 40 -16.00 -0.09 -20.48
C LYS A 40 -15.03 -1.00 -19.72
N LEU A 41 -14.97 -0.86 -18.39
CA LEU A 41 -14.03 -1.53 -17.49
C LEU A 41 -14.61 -2.80 -16.85
N ARG A 42 -15.87 -3.16 -17.10
CA ARG A 42 -16.51 -4.41 -16.62
C ARG A 42 -16.15 -5.64 -17.47
N LYS A 43 -14.85 -5.85 -17.73
CA LYS A 43 -14.34 -7.07 -18.37
C LYS A 43 -13.61 -7.94 -17.35
N ALA A 44 -13.41 -9.23 -17.66
CA ALA A 44 -12.76 -10.22 -16.81
C ALA A 44 -11.41 -9.77 -16.21
N ILE A 45 -10.69 -8.87 -16.89
CA ILE A 45 -9.45 -8.24 -16.42
C ILE A 45 -9.62 -7.45 -15.10
N ASN A 46 -10.77 -6.84 -14.86
CA ASN A 46 -11.00 -6.02 -13.66
C ASN A 46 -11.48 -6.81 -12.45
N VAL A 47 -11.77 -8.10 -12.59
CA VAL A 47 -12.14 -8.95 -11.45
C VAL A 47 -10.98 -9.04 -10.46
N PHE A 48 -9.74 -9.17 -10.97
CA PHE A 48 -8.54 -9.14 -10.13
C PHE A 48 -8.35 -7.78 -9.45
N VAL A 49 -8.63 -6.68 -10.13
CA VAL A 49 -8.50 -5.32 -9.58
C VAL A 49 -9.52 -5.06 -8.47
N VAL A 50 -10.77 -5.50 -8.66
CA VAL A 50 -11.81 -5.41 -7.63
C VAL A 50 -11.50 -6.34 -6.44
N ASN A 51 -11.05 -7.56 -6.71
CA ASN A 51 -10.64 -8.49 -5.65
C ASN A 51 -9.47 -7.94 -4.83
N LEU A 52 -8.49 -7.32 -5.48
CA LEU A 52 -7.38 -6.63 -4.82
C LEU A 52 -7.89 -5.47 -3.96
N ALA A 53 -8.78 -4.62 -4.49
CA ALA A 53 -9.36 -3.51 -3.73
C ALA A 53 -10.15 -3.99 -2.51
N ILE A 54 -10.89 -5.11 -2.61
CA ILE A 54 -11.57 -5.72 -1.46
C ILE A 54 -10.55 -6.24 -0.43
N ALA A 55 -9.51 -6.94 -0.88
CA ALA A 55 -8.45 -7.43 0.00
C ALA A 55 -7.73 -6.29 0.73
N ASP A 56 -7.47 -5.17 0.06
CA ASP A 56 -6.85 -4.00 0.68
C ASP A 56 -7.80 -3.29 1.67
N LEU A 57 -9.11 -3.25 1.41
CA LEU A 57 -10.08 -2.75 2.40
C LEU A 57 -10.11 -3.63 3.66
N VAL A 58 -10.06 -4.96 3.50
CA VAL A 58 -9.96 -5.90 4.62
C VAL A 58 -8.64 -5.70 5.39
N THR A 59 -7.54 -5.52 4.67
CA THR A 59 -6.21 -5.18 5.20
C THR A 59 -6.27 -3.90 6.06
N CYS A 60 -6.91 -2.85 5.57
CA CYS A 60 -7.10 -1.59 6.31
C CYS A 60 -7.88 -1.80 7.62
N LEU A 61 -8.95 -2.60 7.61
CA LEU A 61 -9.70 -2.95 8.82
C LEU A 61 -8.83 -3.73 9.84
N GLY A 62 -7.96 -4.61 9.35
CA GLY A 62 -7.00 -5.31 10.20
C GLY A 62 -5.98 -4.38 10.85
N ILE A 63 -5.50 -3.36 10.15
CA ILE A 63 -4.56 -2.36 10.70
C ILE A 63 -5.16 -1.64 11.92
N VAL A 64 -6.44 -1.28 11.88
CA VAL A 64 -7.15 -0.67 13.03
C VAL A 64 -7.12 -1.58 14.25
N SER A 65 -7.31 -2.88 14.06
CA SER A 65 -7.25 -3.86 15.15
C SER A 65 -5.82 -4.04 15.69
N ASN A 66 -4.79 -3.96 14.82
CA ASN A 66 -3.39 -3.98 15.25
C ASN A 66 -3.03 -2.76 16.11
N ILE A 67 -3.57 -1.59 15.80
CA ILE A 67 -3.35 -0.38 16.60
C ILE A 67 -3.91 -0.58 18.02
N ILE A 68 -5.12 -1.13 18.13
CA ILE A 68 -5.74 -1.44 19.43
C ILE A 68 -4.92 -2.50 20.18
N ALA A 69 -4.40 -3.51 19.49
CA ALA A 69 -3.53 -4.52 20.09
C ALA A 69 -2.18 -3.95 20.57
N LEU A 70 -1.59 -3.01 19.83
CA LEU A 70 -0.33 -2.34 20.18
C LEU A 70 -0.46 -1.47 21.44
N LEU A 71 -1.64 -0.87 21.62
CA LEU A 71 -2.01 -0.06 22.78
C LEU A 71 -2.52 -0.90 23.96
N SER A 72 -2.91 -2.16 23.73
CA SER A 72 -3.38 -3.08 24.77
C SER A 72 -2.23 -3.50 25.70
N ARG A 73 -2.50 -3.47 27.01
CA ARG A 73 -1.54 -3.86 28.05
C ARG A 73 -1.46 -5.38 28.26
N ASN A 74 -2.48 -6.12 27.83
CA ASN A 74 -2.67 -7.54 28.15
C ASN A 74 -2.34 -8.50 26.98
N GLY A 75 -1.61 -8.01 25.97
CA GLY A 75 -1.32 -8.78 24.75
C GLY A 75 -2.48 -8.75 23.74
N TRP A 76 -2.43 -9.65 22.75
CA TRP A 76 -3.35 -9.69 21.61
C TRP A 76 -4.77 -10.11 22.02
N PRO A 77 -5.77 -9.20 22.01
CA PRO A 77 -7.11 -9.51 22.49
C PRO A 77 -8.07 -9.97 21.37
N PHE A 78 -7.58 -10.08 20.13
CA PHE A 78 -8.39 -10.23 18.93
C PHE A 78 -8.38 -11.66 18.37
N ALA A 79 -9.42 -12.00 17.60
CA ALA A 79 -9.54 -13.31 16.97
C ALA A 79 -8.47 -13.57 15.89
N ASN A 80 -8.18 -14.85 15.61
CA ASN A 80 -7.10 -15.29 14.71
C ASN A 80 -7.17 -14.74 13.28
N TRP A 81 -8.37 -14.45 12.77
CA TRP A 81 -8.53 -13.86 11.43
C TRP A 81 -7.87 -12.47 11.34
N ILE A 82 -7.86 -11.71 12.44
CA ILE A 82 -7.21 -10.40 12.50
C ILE A 82 -5.69 -10.57 12.38
N CYS A 83 -5.12 -11.60 13.00
CA CYS A 83 -3.71 -11.93 12.87
C CYS A 83 -3.34 -12.30 11.43
N ALA A 84 -4.19 -13.07 10.73
CA ALA A 84 -4.00 -13.38 9.32
C ALA A 84 -4.01 -12.12 8.45
N VAL A 85 -4.89 -11.17 8.74
CA VAL A 85 -4.91 -9.88 8.06
C VAL A 85 -3.63 -9.09 8.35
N SER A 86 -3.15 -9.04 9.60
CA SER A 86 -1.86 -8.41 9.95
C SER A 86 -0.70 -8.97 9.15
N ALA A 87 -0.62 -10.30 9.04
CA ALA A 87 0.42 -10.98 8.27
C ALA A 87 0.32 -10.62 6.78
N THR A 88 -0.90 -10.52 6.25
CA THR A 88 -1.14 -10.12 4.86
C THR A 88 -0.69 -8.68 4.63
N THR A 89 -1.04 -7.73 5.51
CA THR A 89 -0.55 -6.34 5.46
C THR A 89 0.96 -6.26 5.40
N LEU A 90 1.65 -7.01 6.27
CA LEU A 90 3.11 -7.03 6.32
C LEU A 90 3.68 -7.48 4.97
N MET A 91 3.14 -8.56 4.41
CA MET A 91 3.55 -9.07 3.10
C MET A 91 3.32 -8.05 1.98
N THR A 92 2.18 -7.34 1.99
CA THR A 92 1.89 -6.29 1.00
C THR A 92 2.85 -5.11 1.13
N CYS A 93 3.11 -4.62 2.34
CA CYS A 93 4.07 -3.53 2.58
C CYS A 93 5.50 -3.88 2.14
N LEU A 94 5.93 -5.11 2.42
CA LEU A 94 7.21 -5.63 1.93
C LEU A 94 7.23 -5.69 0.41
N GLY A 95 6.15 -6.18 -0.21
CA GLY A 95 5.99 -6.18 -1.66
C GLY A 95 6.12 -4.78 -2.26
N VAL A 96 5.36 -3.81 -1.76
CA VAL A 96 5.42 -2.41 -2.23
C VAL A 96 6.81 -1.82 -2.05
N SER A 97 7.47 -2.10 -0.92
CA SER A 97 8.84 -1.63 -0.67
C SER A 97 9.83 -2.19 -1.68
N LEU A 98 9.76 -3.50 -1.96
CA LEU A 98 10.59 -4.17 -2.95
C LEU A 98 10.35 -3.64 -4.37
N TYR A 99 9.09 -3.46 -4.77
CA TYR A 99 8.74 -2.85 -6.05
C TYR A 99 9.30 -1.42 -6.17
N THR A 100 9.14 -0.62 -5.13
CA THR A 100 9.64 0.76 -5.09
C THR A 100 11.17 0.79 -5.22
N LEU A 101 11.88 -0.07 -4.49
CA LEU A 101 13.34 -0.25 -4.60
C LEU A 101 13.76 -0.70 -6.01
N GLY A 102 12.99 -1.60 -6.63
CA GLY A 102 13.20 -2.03 -8.01
C GLY A 102 13.07 -0.87 -8.99
N VAL A 103 12.02 -0.07 -8.89
CA VAL A 103 11.81 1.11 -9.73
C VAL A 103 12.93 2.13 -9.53
N ILE A 104 13.34 2.40 -8.28
CA ILE A 104 14.46 3.30 -7.99
C ILE A 104 15.77 2.79 -8.63
N SER A 105 16.02 1.48 -8.55
CA SER A 105 17.21 0.85 -9.12
C SER A 105 17.21 0.94 -10.65
N ILE A 106 16.07 0.66 -11.29
CA ILE A 106 15.91 0.82 -12.74
C ILE A 106 16.09 2.28 -13.14
N ASN A 107 15.47 3.21 -12.42
CA ASN A 107 15.61 4.64 -12.71
C ASN A 107 17.08 5.08 -12.67
N ARG A 108 17.85 4.64 -11.66
CA ARG A 108 19.28 4.91 -11.59
C ARG A 108 20.06 4.23 -12.72
N PHE A 109 19.74 2.99 -13.04
CA PHE A 109 20.38 2.27 -14.15
C PHE A 109 20.19 3.02 -15.47
N VAL A 110 18.96 3.41 -15.77
CA VAL A 110 18.63 4.17 -16.98
C VAL A 110 19.32 5.52 -16.96
N LEU A 111 19.34 6.26 -15.84
CA LEU A 111 20.03 7.56 -15.74
C LEU A 111 21.55 7.45 -15.99
N ILE A 112 22.17 6.33 -15.58
CA ILE A 112 23.60 6.10 -15.77
C ILE A 112 23.91 5.66 -17.22
N THR A 113 23.03 4.88 -17.85
CA THR A 113 23.23 4.39 -19.22
C THR A 113 22.67 5.32 -20.32
N LYS A 114 21.74 6.21 -19.99
CA LYS A 114 21.12 7.16 -20.91
C LYS A 114 21.48 8.59 -20.50
N THR A 115 22.15 9.32 -21.39
CA THR A 115 22.38 10.77 -21.26
C THR A 115 21.04 11.51 -21.18
N ILE A 116 20.96 12.57 -20.38
CA ILE A 116 19.76 13.39 -20.11
C ILE A 116 18.99 13.80 -21.41
N GLU A 117 19.71 13.87 -22.53
CA GLU A 117 19.21 14.21 -23.88
C GLU A 117 18.17 13.21 -24.45
N ASP A 118 18.26 11.92 -24.14
CA ASP A 118 17.28 10.92 -24.63
C ASP A 118 15.96 10.96 -23.85
N TYR A 119 16.03 11.26 -22.54
CA TYR A 119 14.86 11.42 -21.69
C TYR A 119 14.04 12.65 -22.11
N GLN A 120 14.71 13.74 -22.48
CA GLN A 120 14.04 14.94 -23.01
C GLN A 120 13.36 14.70 -24.35
N LYS A 121 13.91 13.87 -25.24
CA LYS A 121 13.26 13.51 -26.51
C LYS A 121 11.96 12.73 -26.29
N ILE A 122 11.95 11.80 -25.34
CA ILE A 122 10.74 11.03 -25.00
C ILE A 122 9.68 11.92 -24.31
N LEU A 123 10.11 12.86 -23.45
CA LEU A 123 9.19 13.82 -22.83
C LEU A 123 8.62 14.82 -23.84
N ALA A 124 9.44 15.31 -24.78
CA ALA A 124 9.03 16.25 -25.84
C ALA A 124 8.09 15.60 -26.87
N LEU A 125 8.25 14.30 -27.16
CA LEU A 125 7.31 13.53 -27.99
C LEU A 125 5.95 13.30 -27.32
N ARG A 126 5.87 13.43 -25.99
CA ARG A 126 4.62 13.30 -25.23
C ARG A 126 3.82 14.62 -25.15
N GLU A 127 4.45 15.77 -25.34
CA GLU A 127 3.76 17.08 -25.42
C GLU A 127 3.26 17.42 -26.83
N THR A 128 3.75 16.75 -27.87
CA THR A 128 3.42 17.02 -29.28
C THR A 128 2.31 16.13 -29.85
N LEU A 129 1.75 15.22 -29.05
CA LEU A 129 0.74 14.23 -29.41
C LEU A 129 -0.49 14.37 -28.50
#